data_AF-A0A5D2A7Y1-F1
#
_entry.id   AF-A0A5D2A7Y1-F1
#
_cell.length_a   1.000
_cell.length_b   1.000
_cell.length_c   1.000
_cell.angle_alpha   90.00
_cell.angle_beta   90.00
_cell.angle_gamma   90.00
#
_symmetry.space_group_name_H-M   'P 1'
#
loop_
_entity.id
_entity.type
_entity.pdbx_description
1 polymer ?
#
loop_
_entity_poly.entity_id
_entity_poly.type
_entity_poly.pdbx_seq_one_letter_code
_entity_poly.pdbx_strand_id
1 'polypeptide(L)'
;MKGISYQGSRFCFGRYALQALELVWITSRQIGAGHRVMKRNVHHGGKLWVRIFPGEPVTVRPIETRMGSGKGSLEYWVAVVKIDRILYEMSGVAENIARKAISIVM
;
A
#
# COMPACT_ATOMS: atom_id res chain seq x y z
N MET A 1 -15.67 7.52 -0.08
CA MET A 1 -15.35 7.05 -1.46
C MET A 1 -16.28 5.89 -1.82
N LYS A 2 -16.63 5.71 -3.09
CA LYS A 2 -17.43 4.57 -3.58
C LYS A 2 -16.84 4.04 -4.89
N GLY A 3 -17.07 2.76 -5.18
CA GLY A 3 -16.73 2.12 -6.45
C GLY A 3 -15.44 1.29 -6.47
N ILE A 4 -15.40 0.35 -7.41
CA ILE A 4 -14.29 -0.57 -7.71
C ILE A 4 -13.08 0.13 -8.34
N SER A 5 -11.93 -0.54 -8.35
CA SER A 5 -10.71 -0.06 -9.00
C SER A 5 -10.71 -0.31 -10.51
N TYR A 6 -10.93 0.74 -11.31
CA TYR A 6 -10.85 0.69 -12.78
C TYR A 6 -9.45 0.44 -13.34
N GLN A 7 -8.39 0.59 -12.54
CA GLN A 7 -6.99 0.46 -12.97
C GLN A 7 -6.14 -0.25 -11.92
N GLY A 8 -5.07 -0.94 -12.35
CA GLY A 8 -4.14 -1.60 -11.42
C GLY A 8 -4.71 -2.81 -10.67
N SER A 9 -5.79 -3.40 -11.20
CA SER A 9 -6.37 -4.69 -10.77
C SER A 9 -5.81 -5.90 -11.53
N ARG A 10 -4.96 -5.66 -12.55
CA ARG A 10 -4.30 -6.69 -13.35
C ARG A 10 -2.81 -6.76 -13.02
N PHE A 11 -2.30 -7.99 -12.98
CA PHE A 11 -0.86 -8.29 -12.95
C PHE A 11 -0.14 -7.57 -14.10
N CYS A 12 1.04 -7.00 -13.85
CA CYS A 12 1.88 -6.43 -14.91
C CYS A 12 3.33 -6.96 -14.92
N PHE A 13 3.85 -7.41 -13.77
CA PHE A 13 5.24 -7.84 -13.62
C PHE A 13 5.39 -9.15 -12.82
N GLY A 14 4.54 -9.32 -11.79
CA GLY A 14 4.55 -10.48 -10.89
C GLY A 14 3.78 -11.69 -11.38
N ARG A 15 4.04 -12.83 -10.73
CA ARG A 15 3.22 -14.06 -10.78
C ARG A 15 2.28 -14.17 -9.57
N TYR A 16 2.63 -13.52 -8.46
CA TYR A 16 1.83 -13.44 -7.23
C TYR A 16 1.57 -11.97 -6.88
N ALA A 17 0.46 -11.67 -6.24
CA ALA A 17 0.06 -10.31 -5.90
C ALA A 17 -0.70 -10.25 -4.56
N LEU A 18 -0.61 -9.11 -3.89
CA LEU A 18 -1.51 -8.74 -2.78
C LEU A 18 -2.54 -7.72 -3.29
N GLN A 19 -3.81 -8.09 -3.26
CA GLN A 19 -4.96 -7.29 -3.70
C GLN A 19 -5.72 -6.74 -2.49
N ALA A 20 -6.21 -5.51 -2.57
CA ALA A 20 -7.07 -4.93 -1.55
C ALA A 20 -8.52 -5.41 -1.70
N LEU A 21 -9.05 -6.04 -0.66
CA LEU A 21 -10.45 -6.45 -0.56
C LEU A 21 -11.37 -5.30 -0.14
N GLU A 22 -10.83 -4.30 0.56
CA GLU A 22 -11.57 -3.18 1.11
C GLU A 22 -11.01 -1.83 0.61
N LEU A 23 -11.81 -0.79 0.77
CA LEU A 23 -11.44 0.58 0.43
C LEU A 23 -10.78 1.25 1.64
N VAL A 24 -9.51 1.62 1.51
CA VAL A 24 -8.65 2.03 2.64
C VAL A 24 -7.67 3.13 2.24
N TRP A 25 -7.23 3.94 3.21
CA TRP A 25 -6.11 4.86 3.04
C TRP A 25 -4.85 4.22 3.62
N ILE A 26 -3.82 4.03 2.79
CA ILE A 26 -2.55 3.45 3.22
C ILE A 26 -1.50 4.55 3.29
N THR A 27 -0.97 4.81 4.48
CA THR A 27 0.08 5.81 4.71
C THR A 27 1.40 5.39 4.05
N SER A 28 2.24 6.35 3.68
CA SER A 28 3.61 6.09 3.21
C SER A 28 4.43 5.19 4.15
N ARG A 29 4.21 5.31 5.47
CA ARG A 29 4.84 4.48 6.51
C ARG A 29 4.41 3.01 6.41
N GLN A 30 3.12 2.73 6.22
CA GLN A 30 2.60 1.36 6.03
C GLN A 30 3.11 0.73 4.74
N ILE A 31 3.20 1.50 3.63
CA ILE A 31 3.79 1.03 2.37
C ILE A 31 5.27 0.64 2.58
N GLY A 32 6.04 1.49 3.25
CA GLY A 32 7.45 1.21 3.57
C GLY A 32 7.64 0.01 4.49
N ALA A 33 6.75 -0.19 5.48
CA ALA A 33 6.76 -1.33 6.37
C ALA A 33 6.45 -2.65 5.64
N GLY A 34 5.37 -2.69 4.85
CA GLY A 34 4.99 -3.86 4.07
C GLY A 34 6.08 -4.26 3.07
N HIS A 35 6.62 -3.30 2.31
CA HIS A 35 7.75 -3.54 1.41
C HIS A 35 8.98 -4.13 2.12
N ARG A 36 9.33 -3.61 3.32
CA ARG A 36 10.45 -4.13 4.13
C ARG A 36 10.22 -5.56 4.59
N VAL A 37 9.00 -5.90 5.01
CA VAL A 37 8.62 -7.26 5.45
C VAL A 37 8.63 -8.24 4.28
N MET A 38 8.04 -7.89 3.14
CA MET A 38 8.08 -8.75 1.95
C MET A 38 9.52 -8.98 1.48
N LYS A 39 10.33 -7.93 1.35
CA LYS A 39 11.73 -8.06 0.88
C LYS A 39 12.58 -8.96 1.78
N ARG A 40 12.31 -9.03 3.09
CA ARG A 40 12.97 -9.96 4.02
C ARG A 40 12.60 -11.42 3.77
N ASN A 41 11.34 -11.72 3.43
CA ASN A 41 10.87 -13.09 3.17
C ASN A 41 11.19 -13.59 1.75
N VAL A 42 11.35 -12.69 0.80
CA VAL A 42 11.56 -13.00 -0.63
C VAL A 42 12.99 -13.48 -0.95
N HIS A 43 13.96 -13.17 -0.09
CA HIS A 43 15.39 -13.46 -0.26
C HIS A 43 15.97 -12.91 -1.59
N HIS A 44 17.25 -13.19 -1.88
CA HIS A 44 17.97 -12.55 -2.99
C HIS A 44 17.53 -12.97 -4.41
N GLY A 45 16.78 -14.07 -4.56
CA GLY A 45 16.34 -14.58 -5.87
C GLY A 45 15.03 -13.98 -6.40
N GLY A 46 14.20 -13.43 -5.52
CA GLY A 46 12.87 -12.95 -5.88
C GLY A 46 12.79 -11.45 -6.18
N LYS A 47 11.89 -11.08 -7.09
CA LYS A 47 11.58 -9.69 -7.44
C LYS A 47 10.28 -9.28 -6.76
N LEU A 48 10.26 -8.06 -6.22
CA LEU A 48 9.13 -7.44 -5.53
C LEU A 48 8.88 -6.06 -6.13
N TRP A 49 7.62 -5.75 -6.47
CA TRP A 49 7.19 -4.46 -6.96
C TRP A 49 6.11 -3.87 -6.05
N VAL A 50 6.20 -2.58 -5.78
CA VAL A 50 5.13 -1.81 -5.12
C VAL A 50 4.25 -1.18 -6.20
N ARG A 51 2.94 -1.45 -6.19
CA ARG A 51 1.97 -1.03 -7.22
C ARG A 51 1.15 0.22 -6.82
N ILE A 52 1.38 0.75 -5.62
CA ILE A 52 0.74 1.95 -5.07
C ILE A 52 1.78 3.01 -4.69
N PHE A 53 1.39 4.29 -4.80
CA PHE A 53 2.22 5.44 -4.45
C PHE A 53 1.40 6.42 -3.59
N PRO A 54 1.96 6.95 -2.49
CA PRO A 54 1.26 7.90 -1.64
C PRO A 54 1.28 9.31 -2.27
N GLY A 55 0.25 9.63 -3.05
CA GLY A 55 0.12 10.90 -3.77
C GLY A 55 -0.84 11.91 -3.15
N GLU A 56 -1.65 11.53 -2.16
CA GLU A 56 -2.65 12.42 -1.56
C GLU A 56 -2.12 13.05 -0.26
N PRO A 57 -2.06 14.39 -0.15
CA PRO A 57 -1.59 15.08 1.05
C PRO A 57 -2.67 15.14 2.15
N VAL A 58 -2.34 14.75 3.37
CA VAL A 58 -3.20 14.88 4.55
C VAL A 58 -2.72 16.01 5.45
N THR A 59 -3.57 17.02 5.63
CA THR A 59 -3.31 18.16 6.52
C THR A 59 -3.99 17.97 7.87
N VAL A 60 -3.26 18.20 8.96
CA VAL A 60 -3.75 18.03 10.34
C VAL A 60 -3.49 19.29 11.16
N ARG A 61 -4.26 19.47 12.24
CA ARG A 61 -4.11 20.57 13.20
C ARG A 61 -3.47 20.07 14.49
N PRO A 62 -2.71 20.92 15.19
CA PRO A 62 -2.43 20.70 16.60
C PRO A 62 -3.73 20.70 17.41
N ILE A 63 -3.85 19.75 18.33
CA ILE A 63 -4.98 19.60 19.27
C ILE A 63 -5.22 20.86 20.12
N GLU A 64 -4.16 21.64 20.35
CA GLU A 64 -4.19 22.89 21.11
C GLU A 64 -4.93 24.05 20.41
N THR A 65 -5.26 23.91 19.11
CA THR A 65 -5.90 24.97 18.32
C THR A 65 -7.41 24.87 18.30
N ARG A 66 -8.10 26.01 18.50
CA ARG A 66 -9.56 26.10 18.33
C ARG A 66 -9.97 26.03 16.85
N MET A 67 -11.24 25.73 16.61
CA MET A 67 -11.83 25.76 15.26
C MET A 67 -11.80 27.18 14.67
N GLY A 68 -11.50 27.29 13.36
CA GLY A 68 -11.29 28.58 12.66
C GLY A 68 -9.89 28.69 12.03
N SER A 69 -9.60 29.76 11.28
CA SER A 69 -8.25 30.06 10.76
C SER A 69 -7.66 29.13 9.67
N GLY A 70 -8.48 28.58 8.76
CA GLY A 70 -8.00 27.95 7.52
C GLY A 70 -7.75 26.44 7.57
N LYS A 71 -6.80 25.93 6.76
CA LYS A 71 -6.36 24.52 6.78
C LYS A 71 -5.13 24.34 7.69
N GLY A 72 -4.93 23.12 8.19
CA GLY A 72 -3.75 22.75 8.98
C GLY A 72 -2.50 22.55 8.11
N SER A 73 -1.37 22.27 8.76
CA SER A 73 -0.12 21.92 8.07
C SER A 73 -0.19 20.52 7.47
N LEU A 74 0.59 20.28 6.40
CA LEU A 74 0.79 18.95 5.83
C LEU A 74 1.53 18.06 6.83
N GLU A 75 0.93 16.92 7.20
CA GLU A 75 1.52 15.99 8.17
C GLU A 75 2.07 14.73 7.49
N TYR A 76 1.28 14.09 6.61
CA TYR A 76 1.68 12.87 5.92
C TYR A 76 0.97 12.69 4.57
N TRP A 77 1.46 11.72 3.79
CA TRP A 77 0.92 11.36 2.49
C TRP A 77 0.28 9.97 2.53
N VAL A 78 -0.86 9.83 1.87
CA VAL A 78 -1.61 8.56 1.76
C VAL A 78 -1.77 8.12 0.31
N ALA A 79 -1.81 6.80 0.12
CA ALA A 79 -2.30 6.18 -1.09
C ALA A 79 -3.78 5.85 -0.89
N VAL A 80 -4.63 6.37 -1.77
CA VAL A 80 -6.04 6.04 -1.85
C VAL A 80 -6.19 4.69 -2.55
N VAL A 81 -6.58 3.66 -1.80
CA VAL A 81 -6.76 2.30 -2.31
C VAL A 81 -8.24 1.98 -2.44
N LYS A 82 -8.66 1.56 -3.64
CA LYS A 82 -10.00 1.02 -3.90
C LYS A 82 -9.97 -0.51 -3.87
N ILE A 83 -11.14 -1.10 -3.70
CA ILE A 83 -11.39 -2.54 -3.86
C ILE A 83 -10.85 -3.01 -5.23
N ASP A 84 -10.24 -4.19 -5.24
CA ASP A 84 -9.55 -4.82 -6.37
C ASP A 84 -8.24 -4.17 -6.84
N ARG A 85 -7.71 -3.19 -6.12
CA ARG A 85 -6.39 -2.64 -6.43
C ARG A 85 -5.28 -3.58 -5.96
N ILE A 86 -4.34 -3.90 -6.83
CA ILE A 86 -3.10 -4.60 -6.46
C ILE A 86 -2.16 -3.61 -5.74
N LEU A 87 -1.65 -4.03 -4.58
CA LEU A 87 -0.75 -3.28 -3.70
C LEU A 87 0.71 -3.64 -3.95
N TYR A 88 0.99 -4.93 -4.09
CA TYR A 88 2.33 -5.48 -4.32
C TYR A 88 2.27 -6.63 -5.32
N GLU A 89 3.36 -6.82 -6.06
CA GLU A 89 3.56 -7.95 -6.96
C GLU A 89 4.90 -8.64 -6.68
N MET A 90 4.95 -9.96 -6.90
CA MET A 90 6.10 -10.80 -6.61
C MET A 90 6.36 -11.82 -7.73
N SER A 91 7.62 -12.08 -8.04
CA SER A 91 8.07 -13.09 -9.00
C SER A 91 9.41 -13.70 -8.58
N GLY A 92 9.80 -14.83 -9.16
CA GLY A 92 11.06 -15.52 -8.80
C GLY A 92 11.05 -16.17 -7.41
N VAL A 93 9.87 -16.46 -6.86
CA VAL A 93 9.68 -17.14 -5.56
C VAL A 93 8.76 -18.35 -5.71
N ALA A 94 8.96 -19.34 -4.84
CA ALA A 94 8.02 -20.45 -4.70
C ALA A 94 6.73 -19.99 -3.99
N GLU A 95 5.62 -20.67 -4.28
CA GLU A 95 4.28 -20.30 -3.82
C GLU A 95 4.15 -20.27 -2.29
N ASN A 96 4.81 -21.21 -1.59
CA ASN A 96 4.85 -21.26 -0.13
C ASN A 96 5.48 -20.00 0.48
N ILE A 97 6.58 -19.51 -0.11
CA ILE A 97 7.26 -18.26 0.29
C ILE A 97 6.37 -17.07 -0.03
N ALA A 98 5.72 -17.04 -1.21
CA ALA A 98 4.82 -15.95 -1.59
C ALA A 98 3.62 -15.83 -0.65
N ARG A 99 2.93 -16.96 -0.36
CA ARG A 99 1.81 -17.03 0.58
C ARG A 99 2.23 -16.59 1.98
N LYS A 100 3.38 -17.05 2.48
CA LYS A 100 3.91 -16.66 3.79
C LYS A 100 4.27 -15.18 3.85
N ALA A 101 4.92 -14.64 2.82
CA ALA A 101 5.28 -13.22 2.76
C ALA A 101 4.04 -12.30 2.76
N ILE A 102 2.99 -12.68 2.05
CA ILE A 102 1.70 -11.96 2.04
C ILE A 102 1.03 -12.03 3.42
N SER A 103 0.98 -13.22 4.04
CA SER A 103 0.34 -13.46 5.34
C SER A 103 0.98 -12.74 6.54
N ILE A 104 2.17 -12.13 6.40
CA ILE A 104 2.84 -11.35 7.46
C ILE A 104 2.62 -9.83 7.28
N VAL A 105 2.07 -9.41 6.14
CA VAL A 105 1.81 -7.99 5.81
C VAL A 105 0.34 -7.60 6.00
N MET A 106 -0.55 -8.59 6.04
CA MET A 106 -1.96 -8.45 6.39
C MET A 106 -2.14 -8.65 7.89
#